data_AF-A0A9E1Y976-F1
#
_entry.id   AF-A0A9E1Y976-F1
#
_cell.length_a   1.000
_cell.length_b   1.000
_cell.length_c   1.000
_cell.angle_alpha   90.00
_cell.angle_beta   90.00
_cell.angle_gamma   90.00
#
_symmetry.space_group_name_H-M   'P 1'
#
loop_
_entity.id
_entity.type
_entity.pdbx_description
1 polymer ?
#
loop_
_entity_poly.entity_id
_entity_poly.type
_entity_poly.pdbx_seq_one_letter_code
_entity_poly.pdbx_strand_id
1 'polypeptide(L)'
;MEYNSIILEDDFNDDIHDSIKVLKALAIRNKAKINLKAKLISLLKANSYIFFESNYTHFVTSRVFESYLYNVPLKQRGHLSPFRGQKVRIVCTESGRHFRRGYMAGVVQEGPPSKPTSNVD
;
A
#
# COMPACT_ATOMS: atom_id res chain seq x y z
N MET A 1 -3.00 25.78 -10.15
CA MET A 1 -2.43 24.44 -10.38
C MET A 1 -2.13 23.85 -9.02
N GLU A 2 -3.00 22.96 -8.54
CA GLU A 2 -2.74 22.22 -7.30
C GLU A 2 -1.57 21.28 -7.54
N TYR A 3 -0.45 21.53 -6.84
CA TYR A 3 0.60 20.54 -6.71
C TYR A 3 0.04 19.40 -5.85
N ASN A 4 -0.59 18.41 -6.49
CA ASN A 4 -0.97 17.19 -5.79
C ASN A 4 0.31 16.49 -5.34
N SER A 5 0.61 16.57 -4.04
CA SER A 5 1.70 15.83 -3.42
C SER A 5 1.60 14.36 -3.84
N ILE A 6 2.70 13.80 -4.34
CA ILE A 6 2.74 12.42 -4.82
C ILE A 6 2.59 11.46 -3.63
N ILE A 7 3.10 11.85 -2.47
CA ILE A 7 3.01 11.12 -1.20
C ILE A 7 2.10 11.90 -0.25
N LEU A 8 1.16 11.19 0.37
CA LEU A 8 0.13 11.73 1.25
C LEU A 8 0.04 10.88 2.52
N GLU A 9 -0.43 11.49 3.61
CA GLU A 9 -0.78 10.74 4.82
C GLU A 9 -1.89 9.72 4.53
N ASP A 10 -1.91 8.61 5.25
CA ASP A 10 -3.01 7.65 5.16
C ASP A 10 -4.21 8.14 6.00
N ASP A 11 -5.11 8.84 5.34
CA ASP A 11 -6.38 9.34 5.90
C ASP A 11 -7.60 8.61 5.32
N PHE A 12 -7.38 7.61 4.45
CA PHE A 12 -8.47 6.84 3.84
C PHE A 12 -9.15 5.97 4.91
N ASN A 13 -10.39 6.29 5.26
CA ASN A 13 -11.11 5.62 6.34
C ASN A 13 -11.80 4.35 5.83
N ASP A 14 -11.22 3.20 6.15
CA ASP A 14 -11.74 1.87 5.88
C ASP A 14 -11.28 0.85 6.94
N ASP A 15 -11.79 -0.37 6.85
CA ASP A 15 -11.45 -1.47 7.76
C ASP A 15 -9.94 -1.77 7.81
N ILE A 16 -9.23 -1.49 6.71
CA ILE A 16 -7.77 -1.66 6.61
C ILE A 16 -7.07 -0.61 7.47
N HIS A 17 -7.46 0.67 7.36
CA HIS A 17 -6.90 1.76 8.16
C HIS A 17 -7.08 1.52 9.66
N ASP A 18 -8.28 1.13 10.05
CA ASP A 18 -8.60 0.83 11.45
C ASP A 18 -7.78 -0.37 11.96
N SER A 19 -7.65 -1.42 11.14
CA SER A 19 -6.80 -2.57 11.46
C SER A 19 -5.33 -2.18 11.64
N ILE A 20 -4.80 -1.29 10.78
CA ILE A 20 -3.42 -0.79 10.88
C ILE A 20 -3.22 0.02 12.15
N LYS A 21 -4.15 0.93 12.49
CA LYS A 21 -4.10 1.71 13.73
C LYS A 21 -4.07 0.83 14.98
N VAL A 22 -4.95 -0.18 15.04
CA VAL A 22 -4.97 -1.15 16.15
C VAL A 22 -3.62 -1.88 16.25
N LEU A 23 -3.08 -2.37 15.14
CA LEU A 23 -1.80 -3.09 15.12
C LEU A 23 -0.60 -2.22 15.50
N LYS A 24 -0.60 -0.94 15.10
CA LYS A 24 0.44 0.03 15.41
C LYS A 24 0.46 0.39 16.90
N ALA A 25 -0.71 0.49 17.53
CA ALA A 25 -0.84 0.80 18.96
C ALA A 25 -0.35 -0.35 19.87
N LEU A 26 -0.36 -1.60 19.38
CA LEU A 26 0.11 -2.74 20.15
C LEU A 26 1.64 -2.76 20.21
N ALA A 27 2.25 -2.43 21.35
CA ALA A 27 3.71 -2.47 21.49
C ALA A 27 4.28 -3.91 21.51
N ILE A 28 3.56 -4.84 22.15
CA ILE A 28 4.08 -6.18 22.47
C ILE A 28 3.75 -7.19 21.38
N ARG A 29 4.74 -8.02 21.02
CA ARG A 29 4.52 -9.20 20.19
C ARG A 29 3.88 -10.31 21.03
N ASN A 30 2.58 -10.49 20.87
CA ASN A 30 1.82 -11.58 21.50
C ASN A 30 0.96 -12.32 20.46
N LYS A 31 0.31 -13.42 20.88
CA LYS A 31 -0.57 -14.22 20.00
C LYS A 31 -1.70 -13.39 19.39
N ALA A 32 -2.26 -12.44 20.14
CA ALA A 32 -3.30 -11.55 19.63
C ALA A 32 -2.80 -10.67 18.47
N LYS A 33 -1.62 -10.05 18.61
CA LYS A 33 -0.99 -9.24 17.57
C LYS A 33 -0.65 -10.07 16.32
N ILE A 34 -0.21 -11.32 16.50
CA ILE A 34 0.03 -12.25 15.39
C ILE A 34 -1.27 -12.54 14.64
N ASN A 35 -2.36 -12.83 15.37
CA ASN A 35 -3.67 -13.09 14.77
C ASN A 35 -4.22 -11.85 14.05
N LEU A 36 -4.07 -10.66 14.64
CA LEU A 36 -4.47 -9.40 14.02
C LEU A 36 -3.66 -9.11 12.74
N LYS A 37 -2.35 -9.39 12.75
CA LYS A 37 -1.53 -9.31 11.52
C LYS A 37 -2.09 -10.25 10.47
N ALA A 38 -2.36 -11.51 10.80
CA ALA A 38 -2.89 -12.48 9.85
C ALA A 38 -4.26 -12.05 9.26
N LYS A 39 -5.12 -11.46 10.10
CA LYS A 39 -6.39 -10.85 9.67
C LYS A 39 -6.17 -9.68 8.71
N LEU A 40 -5.27 -8.76 9.04
CA LEU A 40 -4.91 -7.63 8.15
C LEU A 40 -4.40 -8.14 6.79
N ILE A 41 -3.48 -9.11 6.77
CA ILE A 41 -2.97 -9.68 5.51
C ILE A 41 -4.10 -10.31 4.70
N SER A 42 -5.04 -11.00 5.35
CA SER A 42 -6.19 -11.61 4.67
C SER A 42 -7.12 -10.54 4.10
N LEU A 43 -7.37 -9.46 4.84
CA LEU A 43 -8.16 -8.32 4.39
C LEU A 43 -7.52 -7.61 3.20
N LEU A 44 -6.20 -7.38 3.23
CA LEU A 44 -5.45 -6.79 2.11
C LEU A 44 -5.56 -7.65 0.85
N LYS A 45 -5.41 -8.98 0.98
CA LYS A 45 -5.57 -9.91 -0.15
C LYS A 45 -7.01 -9.91 -0.70
N ALA A 46 -8.01 -9.88 0.17
CA ALA A 46 -9.42 -9.82 -0.24
C ALA A 46 -9.74 -8.52 -1.00
N ASN A 47 -9.02 -7.44 -0.71
CA ASN A 47 -9.11 -6.15 -1.40
C ASN A 47 -8.09 -5.99 -2.55
N SER A 48 -7.61 -7.11 -3.10
CA SER A 48 -6.73 -7.14 -4.30
C SER A 48 -5.40 -6.38 -4.14
N TYR A 49 -4.88 -6.25 -2.91
CA TYR A 49 -3.54 -5.69 -2.72
C TYR A 49 -2.48 -6.67 -3.23
N ILE A 50 -1.52 -6.17 -4.01
CA ILE A 50 -0.38 -6.95 -4.47
C ILE A 50 0.73 -6.91 -3.42
N PHE A 51 1.44 -8.02 -3.22
CA PHE A 51 2.62 -8.09 -2.37
C PHE A 51 3.90 -7.93 -3.20
N PHE A 52 4.89 -7.22 -2.65
CA PHE A 52 6.24 -7.16 -3.21
C PHE A 52 7.27 -6.85 -2.12
N GLU A 53 8.52 -7.21 -2.39
CA GLU A 53 9.65 -6.88 -1.51
C GLU A 53 10.51 -5.77 -2.11
N SER A 54 10.95 -4.83 -1.27
CA SER A 54 11.90 -3.81 -1.70
C SER A 54 12.90 -3.44 -0.61
N ASN A 55 13.89 -2.61 -0.97
CA ASN A 55 14.76 -2.00 0.03
C ASN A 55 13.96 -0.93 0.81
N TYR A 56 14.21 -0.82 2.11
CA TYR A 56 13.59 0.19 2.95
C TYR A 56 13.83 1.63 2.46
N THR A 57 14.87 1.89 1.67
CA THR A 57 15.18 3.22 1.12
C THR A 57 14.29 3.63 -0.06
N HIS A 58 13.56 2.69 -0.68
CA HIS A 58 12.77 2.96 -1.89
C HIS A 58 11.33 3.42 -1.60
N PHE A 59 10.88 3.31 -0.35
CA PHE A 59 9.52 3.62 0.08
C PHE A 59 9.56 4.48 1.34
N VAL A 60 8.49 5.26 1.56
CA VAL A 60 8.43 6.26 2.63
C VAL A 60 8.45 5.62 4.00
N THR A 61 7.69 4.54 4.17
CA THR A 61 7.65 3.80 5.44
C THR A 61 8.49 2.53 5.35
N SER A 62 9.10 2.17 6.47
CA SER A 62 9.86 0.93 6.66
C SER A 62 9.49 0.18 7.93
N ARG A 63 8.53 0.71 8.72
CA ARG A 63 8.07 0.09 9.96
C ARG A 63 6.83 -0.73 9.66
N VAL A 64 6.79 -1.95 10.18
CA VAL A 64 5.62 -2.82 10.01
C VAL A 64 4.39 -2.18 10.65
N PHE A 65 3.26 -2.20 9.95
CA PHE A 65 1.99 -1.54 10.29
C PHE A 65 2.03 -0.02 10.18
N GLU A 66 2.85 0.49 9.27
CA GLU A 66 2.72 1.86 8.77
C GLU A 66 2.30 1.84 7.31
N SER A 67 1.58 2.89 6.93
CA SER A 67 1.01 3.06 5.61
C SER A 67 0.99 4.53 5.21
N TYR A 68 0.84 4.76 3.91
CA TYR A 68 0.69 6.08 3.31
C TYR A 68 -0.07 5.96 1.99
N LEU A 69 -0.64 7.07 1.52
CA LEU A 69 -1.27 7.16 0.21
C LEU A 69 -0.27 7.69 -0.81
N TYR A 70 -0.35 7.15 -2.02
CA TYR A 70 0.57 7.47 -3.10
C TYR A 70 -0.19 7.66 -4.41
N ASN A 71 -0.09 8.86 -4.98
CA ASN A 71 -0.57 9.15 -6.33
C ASN A 71 0.45 8.63 -7.34
N VAL A 72 0.19 7.48 -7.95
CA VAL A 72 1.16 6.79 -8.81
C VAL A 72 1.35 7.56 -10.11
N PRO A 73 2.56 8.04 -10.43
CA PRO A 73 2.81 8.75 -11.67
C PRO A 73 2.52 7.89 -12.91
N LEU A 74 2.04 8.49 -14.01
CA LEU A 74 1.76 7.77 -15.26
C LEU A 74 3.00 7.04 -15.82
N LYS A 75 4.20 7.56 -15.56
CA LYS A 75 5.48 6.98 -16.01
C LYS A 75 6.10 6.00 -14.99
N GLN A 76 5.36 5.60 -13.95
CA GLN A 76 5.86 4.72 -12.90
C GLN A 76 6.41 3.39 -13.47
N ARG A 77 7.54 2.95 -12.92
CA ARG A 77 8.18 1.65 -13.23
C ARG A 77 8.25 0.77 -11.99
N GLY A 78 8.59 -0.51 -12.18
CA GLY A 78 8.72 -1.48 -11.09
C GLY A 78 7.38 -1.92 -10.50
N HIS A 79 7.36 -2.22 -9.20
CA HIS A 79 6.23 -2.86 -8.51
C HIS A 79 4.91 -2.09 -8.61
N LEU A 80 4.96 -0.76 -8.70
CA LEU A 80 3.76 0.09 -8.78
C LEU A 80 3.32 0.38 -10.23
N SER A 81 4.01 -0.17 -11.24
CA SER A 81 3.63 0.02 -12.64
C SER A 81 2.20 -0.42 -13.02
N PRO A 82 1.59 -1.45 -12.39
CA PRO A 82 0.19 -1.79 -12.66
C PRO A 82 -0.80 -0.69 -12.22
N PHE A 83 -0.39 0.19 -11.31
CA PHE A 83 -1.26 1.21 -10.71
C PHE A 83 -1.06 2.62 -11.29
N ARG A 84 -0.39 2.76 -12.44
CA ARG A 84 -0.12 4.07 -13.07
C ARG A 84 -1.38 4.93 -13.17
N GLY A 85 -1.27 6.18 -12.72
CA GLY A 85 -2.36 7.14 -12.76
C GLY A 85 -3.42 6.96 -11.67
N GLN A 86 -3.28 5.95 -10.82
CA GLN A 86 -4.22 5.66 -9.73
C GLN A 86 -3.64 6.12 -8.38
N LYS A 87 -4.51 6.29 -7.40
CA LYS A 87 -4.10 6.48 -6.01
C LYS A 87 -4.10 5.13 -5.30
N VAL A 88 -2.98 4.77 -4.69
CA VAL A 88 -2.82 3.53 -3.96
C VAL A 88 -2.49 3.78 -2.50
N ARG A 89 -2.91 2.88 -1.62
CA ARG A 89 -2.34 2.76 -0.29
C ARG A 89 -1.17 1.80 -0.34
N ILE A 90 -0.05 2.17 0.25
CA ILE A 90 1.11 1.31 0.44
C ILE A 90 1.24 1.02 1.92
N VAL A 91 1.31 -0.26 2.28
CA VAL A 91 1.41 -0.74 3.67
C VAL A 91 2.70 -1.56 3.82
N CYS A 92 3.53 -1.22 4.80
CA CYS A 92 4.65 -2.09 5.18
C CYS A 92 4.13 -3.22 6.08
N THR A 93 4.18 -4.46 5.57
CA THR A 93 3.56 -5.62 6.23
C THR A 93 4.59 -6.52 6.91
N GLU A 94 5.84 -6.53 6.43
CA GLU A 94 6.86 -7.46 6.92
C GLU A 94 8.26 -6.83 6.99
N SER A 95 8.99 -7.20 8.04
CA SER A 95 10.44 -6.96 8.11
C SER A 95 11.15 -8.17 7.52
N GLY A 96 11.80 -7.99 6.37
CA GLY A 96 12.63 -9.01 5.74
C GLY A 96 14.05 -9.04 6.30
N ARG A 97 14.89 -9.89 5.72
CA ARG A 97 16.32 -9.97 6.08
C ARG A 97 17.06 -8.69 5.67
N HIS A 98 18.00 -8.24 6.50
CA HIS A 98 18.80 -7.03 6.26
C HIS A 98 17.92 -5.79 5.98
N PHE A 99 18.09 -5.20 4.81
CA PHE A 99 17.45 -3.96 4.36
C PHE A 99 16.12 -4.20 3.63
N ARG A 100 15.65 -5.45 3.56
CA ARG A 100 14.42 -5.80 2.85
C ARG A 100 13.18 -5.54 3.70
N ARG A 101 12.12 -5.09 3.05
CA ARG A 101 10.77 -4.93 3.61
C ARG A 101 9.76 -5.53 2.65
N GLY A 102 8.75 -6.19 3.21
CA GLY A 102 7.57 -6.64 2.49
C GLY A 102 6.52 -5.55 2.53
N TYR A 103 6.01 -5.18 1.35
CA TYR A 103 4.98 -4.19 1.16
C TYR A 103 3.76 -4.82 0.51
N MET A 104 2.60 -4.26 0.81
CA MET A 104 1.38 -4.51 0.05
C MET A 104 0.84 -3.19 -0.48
N ALA A 105 0.43 -3.16 -1.75
CA ALA A 105 -0.16 -1.98 -2.38
C ALA A 105 -1.49 -2.32 -3.06
N GLY A 106 -2.47 -1.45 -2.89
CA GLY A 106 -3.82 -1.61 -3.43
C GLY A 106 -4.47 -0.26 -3.72
N VAL A 107 -5.39 -0.26 -4.69
CA VAL A 107 -6.06 0.95 -5.18
C VAL A 107 -7.05 1.45 -4.14
N VAL A 108 -6.99 2.74 -3.81
CA VAL A 108 -7.99 3.42 -2.96
C VAL A 108 -8.88 4.38 -3.76
N GLN A 109 -8.39 4.86 -4.90
CA GLN A 109 -9.14 5.69 -5.82
C GLN A 109 -8.63 5.44 -7.23
N GLU A 110 -9.53 5.05 -8.13
CA GLU A 110 -9.19 4.91 -9.54
C GLU A 110 -8.81 6.27 -10.14
N GLY A 111 -7.82 6.25 -11.02
CA GLY A 111 -7.52 7.40 -11.87
C GLY A 111 -8.63 7.63 -12.89
N PRO A 112 -8.66 8.80 -13.56
CA PRO A 112 -9.53 8.97 -14.72
C PRO A 112 -9.26 7.84 -15.72
N PRO A 113 -10.30 7.25 -16.34
CA PRO A 113 -10.12 6.11 -17.25
C PRO A 113 -9.15 6.52 -18.35
N SER A 114 -8.00 5.86 -18.42
CA SER A 114 -7.17 5.91 -19.63
C SER A 114 -8.04 5.33 -20.74
N LYS A 115 -8.40 6.17 -21.73
CA LYS A 115 -9.27 5.83 -22.86
C LYS A 115 -9.01 4.39 -23.32
N PRO A 116 -10.05 3.58 -23.60
CA PRO A 116 -9.85 2.28 -24.21
C PRO A 116 -9.12 2.49 -25.53
N THR A 117 -8.02 1.78 -25.74
CA THR A 117 -7.43 1.61 -27.06
C THR A 117 -8.45 0.84 -27.88
N SER A 118 -9.30 1.56 -28.62
CA SER A 118 -10.10 1.01 -29.69
C SER A 118 -9.13 0.56 -30.78
N ASN A 119 -8.76 -0.72 -30.76
CA ASN A 119 -8.31 -1.38 -31.98
C ASN A 119 -9.54 -1.46 -32.88
N VAL A 120 -9.55 -0.60 -33.89
CA VAL A 120 -10.44 -0.70 -35.04
C VAL A 120 -9.74 -1.63 -36.02
N ASP A 121 -10.32 -2.81 -36.23
CA ASP A 121 -10.15 -3.58 -37.46
C ASP A 121 -11.28 -3.20 -38.43
#